data_AF-A0A7X1CN46-F1
#
_entry.id   AF-A0A7X1CN46-F1
#
_cell.length_a   1.000
_cell.length_b   1.000
_cell.length_c   1.000
_cell.angle_alpha   90.00
_cell.angle_beta   90.00
_cell.angle_gamma   90.00
#
_symmetry.space_group_name_H-M   'P 1'
#
loop_
_entity.id
_entity.type
_entity.pdbx_description
1 polymer ?
#
loop_
_entity_poly.entity_id
_entity_poly.type
_entity_poly.pdbx_seq_one_letter_code
_entity_poly.pdbx_strand_id
1 'polypeptide(L)'
;MKELPRKEQLEMLDRYFLSTTEAIDMLQISRQNFYSLISRNKITRIKKDGAVLFFKEEILERLNNQPMLRTKYRPFDRREELETELQATK
;
A
#
# COMPACT_ATOMS: atom_id res chain seq x y z
N MET A 1 -12.82 15.01 -27.83
CA MET A 1 -11.77 14.09 -27.36
C MET A 1 -11.94 12.77 -28.08
N LYS A 2 -10.86 12.17 -28.61
CA LYS A 2 -10.93 10.78 -29.12
C LYS A 2 -11.00 9.84 -27.91
N GLU A 3 -11.89 8.87 -27.97
CA GLU A 3 -11.93 7.81 -26.96
C GLU A 3 -10.68 6.94 -27.09
N LEU A 4 -10.09 6.56 -25.96
CA LEU A 4 -8.95 5.65 -25.91
C LEU A 4 -9.39 4.24 -26.29
N PRO A 5 -8.56 3.44 -26.99
CA PRO A 5 -8.80 2.02 -27.16
C PRO A 5 -8.95 1.31 -25.81
N ARG A 6 -9.78 0.27 -25.72
CA ARG A 6 -10.02 -0.46 -24.45
C ARG A 6 -8.74 -0.94 -23.78
N LYS A 7 -7.74 -1.36 -24.57
CA LYS A 7 -6.43 -1.78 -24.06
C LYS A 7 -5.72 -0.65 -23.31
N GLU A 8 -5.65 0.53 -23.91
CA GLU A 8 -5.02 1.71 -23.29
C GLU A 8 -5.78 2.19 -22.05
N GLN A 9 -7.11 2.05 -22.04
CA GLN A 9 -7.91 2.35 -20.85
C GLN A 9 -7.54 1.42 -19.68
N LEU A 10 -7.37 0.12 -19.95
CA LEU A 10 -6.95 -0.85 -18.94
C LEU A 10 -5.52 -0.60 -18.48
N GLU A 11 -4.58 -0.36 -19.40
CA GLU A 11 -3.20 -0.03 -19.05
C GLU A 11 -3.10 1.25 -18.20
N MET A 12 -3.96 2.24 -18.46
CA MET A 12 -4.08 3.44 -17.63
C MET A 12 -4.59 3.09 -16.23
N LEU A 13 -5.61 2.25 -16.14
CA LEU A 13 -6.14 1.80 -14.86
C LEU A 13 -5.06 1.07 -14.03
N ASP A 14 -4.36 0.09 -14.61
CA ASP A 14 -3.30 -0.70 -13.97
C ASP A 14 -2.07 0.14 -13.57
N ARG A 15 -1.83 1.21 -14.33
CA ARG A 15 -0.72 2.14 -14.06
C ARG A 15 -0.99 3.02 -12.86
N TYR A 16 -2.20 3.53 -12.70
CA TYR A 16 -2.49 4.59 -11.72
C TYR A 16 -3.32 4.15 -10.53
N PHE A 17 -4.07 3.05 -10.66
CA PHE A 17 -5.01 2.62 -9.64
C PHE A 17 -4.75 1.20 -9.19
N LEU A 18 -5.22 0.91 -7.99
CA LEU A 18 -5.26 -0.41 -7.40
C LEU A 18 -6.68 -0.69 -6.89
N SER A 19 -7.11 -1.93 -7.03
CA SER A 19 -8.25 -2.47 -6.30
C SER A 19 -7.93 -2.62 -4.81
N THR A 20 -8.95 -2.95 -4.01
CA THR A 20 -8.77 -3.21 -2.57
C THR A 20 -7.81 -4.36 -2.32
N THR A 21 -7.88 -5.43 -3.10
CA THR A 21 -7.02 -6.62 -2.93
C THR A 21 -5.59 -6.29 -3.27
N GLU A 22 -5.34 -5.65 -4.43
CA GLU A 22 -3.99 -5.27 -4.85
C GLU A 22 -3.33 -4.28 -3.88
N ALA A 23 -4.08 -3.33 -3.33
CA ALA A 23 -3.54 -2.39 -2.35
C ALA A 23 -3.17 -3.08 -1.02
N ILE A 24 -3.96 -4.05 -0.56
CA ILE A 24 -3.67 -4.85 0.63
C ILE A 24 -2.44 -5.72 0.40
N ASP A 25 -2.39 -6.41 -0.74
CA ASP A 25 -1.28 -7.27 -1.12
C ASP A 25 0.01 -6.46 -1.28
N MET A 26 -0.03 -5.28 -1.90
CA MET A 26 1.14 -4.42 -2.02
C MET A 26 1.68 -3.96 -0.66
N LEU A 27 0.80 -3.67 0.30
CA LEU A 27 1.22 -3.22 1.63
C LEU A 27 1.65 -4.36 2.56
N GLN A 28 1.32 -5.62 2.23
CA GLN A 28 1.57 -6.80 3.07
C GLN A 28 1.03 -6.63 4.50
N ILE A 29 -0.18 -6.06 4.64
CA ILE A 29 -0.85 -5.86 5.93
C ILE A 29 -2.19 -6.59 5.99
N SER A 30 -2.70 -6.80 7.20
CA SER A 30 -4.04 -7.34 7.36
C SER A 30 -5.10 -6.39 6.79
N ARG A 31 -6.22 -6.96 6.31
CA ARG A 31 -7.39 -6.21 5.85
C ARG A 31 -7.90 -5.22 6.90
N GLN A 32 -7.86 -5.61 8.18
CA GLN A 32 -8.29 -4.75 9.27
C GLN A 32 -7.37 -3.54 9.45
N ASN A 33 -6.05 -3.73 9.36
CA ASN A 33 -5.10 -2.62 9.40
C ASN A 33 -5.30 -1.68 8.20
N PHE A 34 -5.53 -2.22 7.01
CA PHE A 34 -5.81 -1.43 5.81
C PHE A 34 -7.03 -0.53 5.97
N TYR A 35 -8.17 -1.08 6.43
CA TYR A 35 -9.36 -0.26 6.71
C TYR A 35 -9.13 0.74 7.86
N SER A 36 -8.24 0.43 8.79
CA SER A 36 -7.83 1.40 9.82
C SER A 36 -7.04 2.57 9.24
N LEU A 37 -6.23 2.36 8.19
CA LEU A 37 -5.56 3.46 7.48
C LEU A 37 -6.57 4.34 6.74
N ILE A 38 -7.56 3.73 6.09
CA ILE A 38 -8.62 4.46 5.38
C ILE A 38 -9.46 5.32 6.36
N SER A 39 -9.93 4.73 7.45
CA SER A 39 -10.75 5.45 8.44
C SER A 39 -10.01 6.62 9.11
N ARG A 40 -8.68 6.56 9.17
CA ARG A 40 -7.81 7.63 9.69
C ARG A 40 -7.34 8.60 8.59
N ASN A 41 -7.93 8.53 7.40
CA ASN A 41 -7.57 9.34 6.22
C ASN A 41 -6.06 9.29 5.89
N LYS A 42 -5.43 8.13 6.07
CA LYS A 42 -4.01 7.88 5.69
C LYS A 42 -3.88 7.25 4.29
N ILE A 43 -4.99 6.76 3.75
CA ILE A 43 -5.11 6.23 2.39
C ILE A 43 -6.44 6.74 1.84
N THR A 44 -6.42 7.31 0.64
CA THR A 44 -7.58 7.88 -0.03
C THR A 44 -8.39 6.80 -0.72
N ARG A 45 -9.63 6.61 -0.29
CA ARG A 45 -10.57 5.67 -0.92
C ARG A 45 -11.39 6.37 -2.00
N ILE A 46 -11.24 5.94 -3.25
CA ILE A 46 -12.03 6.43 -4.38
C ILE A 46 -13.23 5.51 -4.56
N LYS A 47 -14.45 6.08 -4.59
CA LYS A 47 -15.68 5.37 -4.91
C LYS A 47 -16.25 5.91 -6.22
N LYS A 48 -16.44 5.04 -7.21
CA LYS A 48 -17.03 5.39 -8.50
C LYS A 48 -18.07 4.35 -8.91
N ASP A 49 -19.35 4.68 -8.79
CA ASP A 49 -20.52 3.89 -9.24
C ASP A 49 -20.48 2.38 -8.88
N GLY A 50 -19.82 2.02 -7.77
CA GLY A 50 -19.69 0.65 -7.29
C GLY A 50 -18.25 0.12 -7.26
N ALA A 51 -17.34 0.70 -8.05
CA ALA A 51 -15.92 0.40 -7.98
C ALA A 51 -15.25 1.13 -6.80
N VAL A 52 -14.36 0.42 -6.12
CA VAL A 52 -13.48 0.99 -5.10
C VAL A 52 -12.05 0.91 -5.60
N LEU A 53 -11.41 2.07 -5.72
CA LEU A 53 -10.05 2.22 -6.21
C LEU A 53 -9.19 3.00 -5.22
N PHE A 54 -7.89 2.83 -5.35
CA PHE A 54 -6.86 3.52 -4.57
C PHE A 54 -5.79 4.02 -5.53
N PHE A 55 -5.19 5.18 -5.25
CA PHE A 55 -4.06 5.66 -6.04
C PHE A 55 -2.84 4.79 -5.79
N LYS A 56 -2.24 4.24 -6.86
CA LYS A 56 -1.07 3.36 -6.76
C LYS A 56 0.13 4.07 -6.12
N GLU A 57 0.34 5.33 -6.49
CA GLU A 57 1.41 6.16 -5.95
C GLU A 57 1.31 6.35 -4.43
N GLU A 58 0.11 6.63 -3.92
CA GLU A 58 -0.14 6.80 -2.48
C GLU A 58 0.14 5.50 -1.70
N ILE A 59 -0.25 4.35 -2.26
CA ILE A 59 0.04 3.04 -1.67
C ILE A 59 1.55 2.75 -1.67
N LEU A 60 2.25 3.07 -2.76
CA LEU A 60 3.70 2.93 -2.86
C LEU A 60 4.44 3.83 -1.87
N GLU A 61 4.04 5.11 -1.75
CA GLU A 61 4.60 6.02 -0.77
C GLU A 61 4.39 5.50 0.65
N ARG A 62 3.19 4.97 0.93
CA ARG A 62 2.88 4.35 2.22
C ARG A 62 3.75 3.14 2.51
N LEU A 63 4.00 2.29 1.52
CA LEU A 63 4.90 1.13 1.61
C LEU A 63 6.32 1.58 1.94
N ASN A 64 6.85 2.54 1.19
CA ASN A 64 8.21 3.08 1.37
C ASN A 64 8.41 3.72 2.76
N ASN A 65 7.34 4.28 3.33
CA ASN A 65 7.37 4.86 4.67
C ASN A 65 7.26 3.83 5.81
N GLN A 66 6.90 2.57 5.54
CA GLN A 66 6.71 1.55 6.59
C GLN A 66 7.93 1.35 7.49
N PRO A 67 9.19 1.28 6.99
CA PRO A 67 10.36 1.05 7.85
C PRO A 67 10.60 2.19 8.86
N MET A 68 10.44 3.44 8.40
CA MET A 68 10.54 4.61 9.27
C MET A 68 9.45 4.59 10.34
N LEU A 69 8.20 4.29 9.95
CA LEU A 69 7.07 4.23 10.87
C LEU A 69 7.20 3.09 11.88
N ARG A 70 7.71 1.93 11.45
CA ARG A 70 8.02 0.81 12.33
C ARG A 70 9.04 1.21 13.38
N THR A 71 10.11 1.89 12.97
CA THR A 71 11.11 2.43 13.91
C THR A 71 10.49 3.43 14.89
N LYS A 72 9.66 4.34 14.40
CA LYS A 72 9.03 5.38 15.23
C LYS A 72 8.06 4.82 16.28
N TYR A 73 7.23 3.85 15.90
CA TYR A 73 6.14 3.36 16.75
C TYR A 73 6.42 2.00 17.42
N ARG A 74 7.40 1.24 16.92
CA ARG A 74 7.82 -0.08 17.43
C ARG A 74 9.35 -0.20 17.46
N PRO A 75 10.04 0.64 18.23
CA PRO A 75 11.51 0.69 18.23
C PRO A 75 12.18 -0.57 18.82
N PHE A 76 11.45 -1.40 19.57
CA PHE A 76 11.98 -2.63 20.15
C PHE A 76 11.95 -3.80 19.17
N ASP A 77 10.88 -3.93 18.37
CA ASP A 77 10.78 -4.98 17.33
C ASP A 77 11.88 -4.87 16.25
N ARG A 78 12.46 -3.67 16.03
CA ARG A 78 13.57 -3.49 15.07
C ARG A 78 14.90 -3.98 15.63
N ARG A 79 15.10 -3.90 16.95
CA ARG A 79 16.33 -4.39 17.60
C ARG A 79 16.43 -5.91 17.50
N GLU A 80 15.32 -6.59 17.77
CA GLU A 80 15.23 -8.06 17.68
C GLU A 80 15.48 -8.57 16.24
N GLU A 81 14.96 -7.88 15.22
CA GLU A 81 15.23 -8.20 13.81
C GLU A 81 16.70 -8.03 13.44
N LEU A 82 17.34 -6.92 13.85
CA LEU A 82 18.76 -6.68 13.61
C LEU A 82 19.64 -7.71 14.32
N GLU A 83 19.30 -8.08 15.55
CA GLU A 83 20.00 -9.12 16.31
C GLU A 83 19.87 -10.49 15.62
N THR A 84 18.70 -10.80 15.06
CA THR A 84 18.46 -12.03 14.29
C THR A 84 19.27 -12.04 12.97
N GLU A 85 19.29 -10.93 12.23
CA GLU A 85 20.08 -10.80 11.00
C GLU A 85 21.59 -10.93 11.26
N LEU A 86 22.10 -10.31 12.34
CA LEU A 86 23.49 -10.38 12.79
C LEU A 86 23.90 -11.80 13.23
N GLN A 87 22.97 -12.57 13.77
CA GLN A 87 23.21 -13.99 14.13
C GLN A 87 23.20 -14.89 12.89
N ALA A 88 22.38 -14.59 11.88
CA ALA A 88 22.32 -15.36 10.64
C ALA A 88 23.52 -15.14 9.68
N THR A 89 24.31 -14.09 9.90
CA THR A 89 25.53 -13.78 9.12
C THR A 89 26.82 -14.30 9.75
N LYS A 90 26.75 -14.94 10.92
CA LYS A 90 27.87 -15.60 11.61
C LYS A 90 27.81 -17.11 11.41
#